data_AF-F0GKS7-F1
#
_entry.id   AF-F0GKS7-F1
#
_cell.length_a   1.000
_cell.length_b   1.000
_cell.length_c   1.000
_cell.angle_alpha   90.00
_cell.angle_beta   90.00
_cell.angle_gamma   90.00
#
_symmetry.space_group_name_H-M   'P 1'
#
loop_
_entity.id
_entity.type
_entity.pdbx_description
1 polymer ?
#
loop_
_entity_poly.entity_id
_entity_poly.type
_entity_poly.pdbx_seq_one_letter_code
_entity_poly.pdbx_strand_id
1 'polypeptide(L)'
;VEHRASGDRAPREVIGQIDSADVVATEKHPDKAHAFMAESVLGFTIELERIAEAVVMTMVGSVLATLPGPLVTWSAVALAALLFVAIRPLAVLLTLSGSRATPAQRRLMAWFGIRGIGSFYYLLFALEHGPSAAVRPLAAPVLAVVSASVIAHGISATPLMNWYRRLQPRR
;
A
#
# COMPACT_ATOMS: atom_id res chain seq x y z
N VAL A 1 -23.46 1.82 -30.51
CA VAL A 1 -23.26 1.06 -31.77
C VAL A 1 -22.27 -0.09 -31.60
N GLU A 2 -21.33 -0.02 -30.64
CA GLU A 2 -20.32 -1.06 -30.37
C GLU A 2 -20.82 -2.35 -29.70
N HIS A 3 -21.98 -2.33 -29.02
CA HIS A 3 -22.43 -3.49 -28.23
C HIS A 3 -23.04 -4.65 -29.06
N ARG A 4 -23.17 -4.50 -30.38
CA ARG A 4 -23.72 -5.53 -31.29
C ARG A 4 -22.65 -6.28 -32.10
N ALA A 5 -21.37 -5.91 -31.99
CA ALA A 5 -20.29 -6.52 -32.78
C ALA A 5 -19.45 -7.55 -32.00
N SER A 6 -19.50 -7.56 -30.66
CA SER A 6 -18.88 -8.60 -29.84
C SER A 6 -19.93 -9.65 -29.48
N GLY A 7 -19.91 -10.78 -30.18
CA GLY A 7 -20.60 -12.00 -29.74
C GLY A 7 -20.00 -12.52 -28.42
N ASP A 8 -20.51 -13.65 -27.93
CA ASP A 8 -20.22 -14.31 -26.63
C ASP A 8 -18.76 -14.73 -26.35
N ARG A 9 -17.76 -14.12 -27.00
CA ARG A 9 -16.34 -14.42 -26.80
C ARG A 9 -15.75 -13.53 -25.71
N ALA A 10 -15.00 -14.14 -24.81
CA ALA A 10 -14.34 -13.42 -23.74
C ALA A 10 -13.32 -12.42 -24.33
N PRO A 11 -13.17 -11.20 -23.77
CA PRO A 11 -12.23 -10.19 -24.26
C PRO A 11 -10.79 -10.70 -24.43
N ARG A 12 -10.42 -11.73 -23.67
CA ARG A 12 -9.12 -12.40 -23.71
C ARG A 12 -8.91 -13.24 -24.98
N GLU A 13 -9.97 -13.80 -25.57
CA GLU A 13 -9.93 -14.59 -26.81
C GLU A 13 -9.81 -13.71 -28.06
N VAL A 14 -10.30 -12.47 -28.00
CA VAL A 14 -10.21 -11.50 -29.10
C VAL A 14 -8.84 -10.80 -29.13
N ILE A 15 -8.16 -10.70 -27.98
CA ILE A 15 -6.91 -9.93 -27.84
C ILE A 15 -5.64 -10.75 -28.17
N GLY A 16 -5.73 -12.08 -28.26
CA GLY A 16 -4.67 -12.98 -28.75
C GLY A 16 -3.24 -12.53 -28.47
N GLN A 17 -2.67 -12.89 -27.30
CA GLN A 17 -1.24 -12.74 -26.93
C GLN A 17 -0.45 -11.68 -27.72
N ILE A 18 -0.87 -10.41 -27.62
CA ILE A 18 0.02 -9.32 -27.93
C ILE A 18 0.65 -8.93 -26.60
N ASP A 19 1.95 -9.16 -26.51
CA ASP A 19 2.79 -8.70 -25.42
C ASP A 19 2.58 -7.20 -25.27
N SER A 20 2.13 -6.73 -24.11
CA SER A 20 1.95 -5.30 -23.84
C SER A 20 3.26 -4.51 -23.89
N ALA A 21 4.40 -5.21 -24.00
CA ALA A 21 5.70 -4.64 -24.29
C ALA A 21 5.92 -4.25 -25.78
N ASP A 22 5.08 -4.72 -26.71
CA ASP A 22 5.30 -4.52 -28.15
C ASP A 22 4.68 -3.20 -28.65
N VAL A 23 5.44 -2.13 -28.48
CA VAL A 23 5.09 -0.73 -28.84
C VAL A 23 4.62 -0.62 -30.29
N VAL A 24 5.24 -1.39 -31.19
CA VAL A 24 4.98 -1.38 -32.65
C VAL A 24 3.63 -2.02 -33.00
N ALA A 25 3.17 -3.01 -32.23
CA ALA A 25 1.87 -3.63 -32.42
C ALA A 25 0.72 -2.73 -31.90
N THR A 26 1.03 -1.88 -30.93
CA THR A 26 0.06 -1.00 -30.25
C THR A 26 -0.22 0.29 -31.03
N GLU A 27 0.76 0.79 -31.80
CA GLU A 27 0.60 1.95 -32.70
C GLU A 27 -0.52 1.78 -33.75
N LYS A 28 -0.84 0.56 -34.15
CA LYS A 28 -1.82 0.30 -35.23
C LYS A 28 -3.29 0.42 -34.79
N HIS A 29 -3.55 0.64 -33.51
CA HIS A 29 -4.90 0.72 -32.93
C HIS A 29 -5.03 1.96 -32.03
N PRO A 30 -5.66 3.06 -32.51
CA PRO A 30 -5.81 4.32 -31.75
C PRO A 30 -6.46 4.12 -30.37
N ASP A 31 -7.37 3.16 -30.28
CA ASP A 31 -8.10 2.70 -29.11
C ASP A 31 -7.21 2.00 -28.06
N LYS A 32 -6.04 1.48 -28.46
CA LYS A 32 -5.06 0.83 -27.55
C LYS A 32 -3.95 1.77 -27.09
N ALA A 33 -3.71 2.86 -27.82
CA ALA A 33 -2.69 3.85 -27.48
C ALA A 33 -2.95 4.48 -26.09
N HIS A 34 -4.21 4.76 -25.75
CA HIS A 34 -4.57 5.32 -24.44
C HIS A 34 -4.31 4.36 -23.28
N ALA A 35 -4.62 3.07 -23.46
CA ALA A 35 -4.38 2.04 -22.45
C ALA A 35 -2.87 1.83 -22.23
N PHE A 36 -2.09 1.79 -23.32
CA PHE A 36 -0.63 1.69 -23.25
C PHE A 36 0.02 2.89 -22.57
N MET A 37 -0.40 4.11 -22.89
CA MET A 37 0.09 5.32 -22.21
C MET A 37 -0.26 5.31 -20.72
N ALA A 38 -1.47 4.86 -20.35
CA ALA A 38 -1.87 4.75 -18.95
C ALA A 38 -1.04 3.70 -18.18
N GLU A 39 -0.80 2.53 -18.77
CA GLU A 39 0.04 1.47 -18.20
C GLU A 39 1.49 1.94 -18.03
N SER A 40 2.03 2.63 -19.03
CA SER A 40 3.40 3.16 -19.01
C SER A 40 3.58 4.25 -17.96
N VAL A 41 2.66 5.21 -17.88
CA VAL A 41 2.67 6.28 -16.87
C VAL A 41 2.49 5.70 -15.47
N LEU A 42 1.63 4.70 -15.31
CA LEU A 42 1.45 4.00 -14.03
C LEU A 42 2.74 3.30 -13.60
N GLY A 43 3.40 2.56 -14.50
CA GLY A 43 4.67 1.91 -14.23
C GLY A 43 5.75 2.90 -13.81
N PHE A 44 5.88 4.01 -14.55
CA PHE A 44 6.80 5.10 -14.19
C PHE A 44 6.47 5.73 -12.82
N THR A 45 5.19 5.96 -12.55
CA THR A 45 4.72 6.52 -11.27
C THR A 45 5.06 5.58 -10.11
N ILE A 46 4.84 4.27 -10.26
CA ILE A 46 5.18 3.27 -9.24
C ILE A 46 6.69 3.26 -8.95
N GLU A 47 7.54 3.37 -9.97
CA GLU A 47 8.98 3.42 -9.76
C GLU A 47 9.43 4.70 -9.06
N LEU A 48 8.83 5.86 -9.41
CA LEU A 48 9.07 7.10 -8.67
C LEU A 48 8.59 7.01 -7.22
N GLU A 49 7.41 6.42 -6.98
CA GLU A 49 6.89 6.17 -5.64
C GLU A 49 7.89 5.35 -4.83
N ARG A 50 8.38 4.22 -5.37
CA ARG A 50 9.36 3.35 -4.69
C ARG A 50 10.64 4.08 -4.29
N ILE A 51 11.16 4.93 -5.18
CA ILE A 51 12.33 5.76 -4.87
C ILE A 51 12.00 6.74 -3.74
N ALA A 52 10.83 7.41 -3.80
CA ALA A 52 10.38 8.30 -2.76
C ALA A 52 10.17 7.58 -1.41
N GLU A 53 9.58 6.38 -1.41
CA GLU A 53 9.42 5.55 -0.22
C GLU A 53 10.78 5.21 0.40
N ALA A 54 11.77 4.83 -0.41
CA ALA A 54 13.11 4.51 0.05
C ALA A 54 13.81 5.73 0.67
N VAL A 55 13.68 6.90 0.05
CA VAL A 55 14.22 8.16 0.59
C VAL A 55 13.56 8.51 1.93
N VAL A 56 12.22 8.48 2.00
CA VAL A 56 11.47 8.78 3.23
C VAL A 56 11.81 7.76 4.33
N MET A 57 11.90 6.48 4.01
CA MET A 57 12.24 5.45 4.99
C MET A 57 13.68 5.61 5.50
N THR A 58 14.60 6.05 4.65
CA THR A 58 15.97 6.40 5.05
C THR A 58 15.96 7.60 6.01
N MET A 59 15.15 8.63 5.74
CA MET A 59 14.97 9.76 6.65
C MET A 59 14.38 9.32 7.99
N VAL A 60 13.35 8.47 7.98
CA VAL A 60 12.75 7.90 9.20
C VAL A 60 13.82 7.18 10.02
N GLY A 61 14.65 6.33 9.39
CA GLY A 61 15.75 5.64 10.06
C GLY A 61 16.80 6.60 10.64
N SER A 62 17.15 7.66 9.92
CA SER A 62 18.09 8.69 10.38
C SER A 62 17.56 9.46 11.59
N VAL A 63 16.28 9.87 11.57
CA VAL A 63 15.65 10.53 12.72
C VAL A 63 15.56 9.58 13.91
N LEU A 64 15.24 8.30 13.66
CA LEU A 64 15.18 7.28 14.69
C LEU A 64 16.52 7.09 15.40
N ALA A 65 17.63 7.17 14.67
CA ALA A 65 18.98 7.03 15.21
C ALA A 65 19.42 8.22 16.07
N THR A 66 18.80 9.39 15.90
CA THR A 66 19.16 10.64 16.60
C THR A 66 18.19 11.03 17.72
N LEU A 67 17.06 10.30 17.85
CA LEU A 67 16.05 10.57 18.88
C LEU A 67 16.59 10.26 20.29
N PRO A 68 16.53 11.22 21.22
CA PRO A 68 16.87 10.97 22.61
C PRO A 68 15.74 10.20 23.30
N GLY A 69 16.05 9.01 23.82
CA GLY A 69 15.16 8.23 24.69
C GLY A 69 14.74 6.86 24.12
N PRO A 70 14.02 6.06 24.93
CA PRO A 70 13.59 4.74 24.51
C PRO A 70 12.47 4.82 23.47
N LEU A 71 12.70 4.22 22.31
CA LEU A 71 11.69 4.06 21.25
C LEU A 71 10.61 3.05 21.66
N VAL A 72 11.01 2.03 22.42
CA VAL A 72 10.12 0.99 22.93
C VAL A 72 9.70 1.35 24.34
N THR A 73 8.55 2.00 24.44
CA THR A 73 7.85 2.25 25.71
C THR A 73 6.57 1.43 25.74
N TRP A 74 6.08 1.11 26.95
CA TRP A 74 4.80 0.42 27.10
C TRP A 74 3.64 1.19 26.45
N SER A 75 3.66 2.52 26.49
CA SER A 75 2.67 3.36 25.82
C SER A 75 2.77 3.25 24.30
N ALA A 76 3.97 3.26 23.72
CA ALA A 76 4.17 3.08 22.28
C ALA A 76 3.73 1.68 21.81
N VAL A 77 4.04 0.63 22.57
CA VAL A 77 3.61 -0.74 22.29
C VAL A 77 2.09 -0.87 22.36
N ALA A 78 1.47 -0.34 23.41
CA ALA A 78 0.02 -0.33 23.56
C ALA A 78 -0.67 0.43 22.42
N LEU A 79 -0.13 1.59 22.05
CA LEU A 79 -0.62 2.39 20.92
C LEU A 79 -0.51 1.63 19.60
N ALA A 80 0.65 1.02 19.32
CA ALA A 80 0.86 0.22 18.11
C ALA A 80 -0.10 -0.98 18.06
N ALA A 81 -0.25 -1.71 19.17
CA ALA A 81 -1.16 -2.84 19.28
C ALA A 81 -2.62 -2.43 19.06
N LEU A 82 -3.07 -1.35 19.71
CA LEU A 82 -4.42 -0.80 19.53
C LEU A 82 -4.67 -0.43 18.06
N LEU A 83 -3.70 0.21 17.43
CA LEU A 83 -3.81 0.66 16.05
C LEU A 83 -3.83 -0.49 15.04
N PHE A 84 -3.01 -1.52 15.24
CA PHE A 84 -2.86 -2.64 14.31
C PHE A 84 -3.92 -3.72 14.50
N VAL A 85 -4.31 -4.01 15.74
CA VAL A 85 -5.17 -5.17 16.07
C VAL A 85 -6.63 -4.77 16.24
N ALA A 86 -6.93 -3.54 16.68
CA ALA A 86 -8.31 -3.10 16.90
C ALA A 86 -8.76 -2.09 15.84
N ILE A 87 -8.17 -0.89 15.84
CA ILE A 87 -8.66 0.24 15.04
C ILE A 87 -8.68 -0.11 13.55
N ARG A 88 -7.59 -0.71 13.06
CA ARG A 88 -7.46 -1.01 11.64
C ARG A 88 -8.38 -2.15 11.16
N PRO A 89 -8.44 -3.32 11.80
CA PRO A 89 -9.40 -4.35 11.40
C PRO A 89 -10.84 -3.87 11.46
N LEU A 90 -11.20 -3.08 12.48
CA LEU A 90 -12.53 -2.49 12.57
C LEU A 90 -12.82 -1.55 11.39
N ALA A 91 -11.91 -0.63 11.08
CA ALA A 91 -12.06 0.28 9.94
C ALA A 91 -12.23 -0.49 8.62
N VAL A 92 -11.42 -1.53 8.39
CA VAL A 92 -11.52 -2.34 7.17
C VAL A 92 -12.81 -3.15 7.13
N LEU A 93 -13.25 -3.74 8.25
CA LEU A 93 -14.52 -4.48 8.31
C LEU A 93 -15.73 -3.58 8.04
N LEU A 94 -15.74 -2.37 8.59
CA LEU A 94 -16.79 -1.38 8.34
C LEU A 94 -16.82 -0.99 6.85
N THR A 95 -15.67 -0.66 6.27
CA THR A 95 -15.55 -0.27 4.86
C THR A 95 -15.89 -1.41 3.91
N LEU A 96 -15.55 -2.66 4.25
CA LEU A 96 -15.80 -3.84 3.41
C LEU A 96 -17.13 -4.55 3.69
N SER A 97 -17.98 -4.01 4.55
CA SER A 97 -19.26 -4.62 4.94
C SER A 97 -20.15 -4.97 3.74
N GLY A 98 -20.14 -4.17 2.67
CA GLY A 98 -20.87 -4.41 1.42
C GLY A 98 -20.07 -5.13 0.30
N SER A 99 -18.82 -5.52 0.55
CA SER A 99 -17.95 -6.10 -0.48
C SER A 99 -18.20 -7.60 -0.73
N ARG A 100 -17.94 -8.06 -1.96
CA ARG A 100 -17.94 -9.51 -2.29
C ARG A 100 -16.64 -10.24 -1.87
N ALA A 101 -15.77 -9.59 -1.11
CA ALA A 101 -14.50 -10.16 -0.69
C ALA A 101 -14.70 -11.32 0.29
N THR A 102 -13.97 -12.42 0.11
CA THR A 102 -14.01 -13.58 1.01
C THR A 102 -13.46 -13.22 2.40
N PRO A 103 -13.81 -13.96 3.46
CA PRO A 103 -13.27 -13.70 4.79
C PRO A 103 -11.73 -13.70 4.84
N ALA A 104 -11.08 -14.56 4.05
CA ALA A 104 -9.62 -14.58 3.92
C ALA A 104 -9.09 -13.30 3.27
N GLN A 105 -9.71 -12.82 2.19
CA GLN A 105 -9.36 -11.56 1.54
C GLN A 105 -9.52 -10.37 2.48
N ARG A 106 -10.64 -10.31 3.22
CA ARG A 106 -10.90 -9.24 4.18
C ARG A 106 -9.84 -9.20 5.29
N ARG A 107 -9.41 -10.35 5.81
CA ARG A 107 -8.32 -10.44 6.80
C ARG A 107 -6.98 -9.97 6.23
N LEU A 108 -6.67 -10.33 4.97
CA LEU A 108 -5.46 -9.85 4.31
C LEU A 108 -5.49 -8.34 4.08
N MET A 109 -6.62 -7.78 3.65
CA MET A 109 -6.77 -6.32 3.49
C MET A 109 -6.68 -5.60 4.85
N ALA A 110 -7.25 -6.19 5.90
CA ALA A 110 -7.13 -5.69 7.27
C ALA A 110 -5.70 -5.75 7.80
N TRP A 111 -4.88 -6.70 7.30
CA TRP A 111 -3.49 -6.87 7.66
C TRP A 111 -2.50 -6.11 6.77
N PHE A 112 -2.72 -5.90 5.47
CA PHE A 112 -1.77 -5.23 4.55
C PHE A 112 -2.02 -3.73 4.30
N GLY A 113 -1.57 -2.89 5.21
CA GLY A 113 -1.90 -1.46 5.23
C GLY A 113 -0.81 -0.79 6.01
N ILE A 114 0.34 -0.78 5.33
CA ILE A 114 1.59 -0.28 5.83
C ILE A 114 1.38 1.19 6.14
N ARG A 115 1.60 1.56 7.40
CA ARG A 115 1.72 2.96 7.80
C ARG A 115 3.17 3.38 7.59
N GLY A 116 3.37 4.59 7.09
CA GLY A 116 4.71 5.08 6.84
C GLY A 116 4.72 6.54 6.41
N ILE A 117 4.74 6.73 5.09
CA ILE A 117 5.09 8.01 4.45
C ILE A 117 4.14 9.12 4.87
N GLY A 118 2.82 8.90 4.79
CA GLY A 118 1.83 9.90 5.18
C GLY A 118 1.90 10.29 6.66
N SER A 119 2.13 9.32 7.55
CA SER A 119 2.26 9.61 8.99
C SER A 119 3.52 10.42 9.30
N PHE A 120 4.62 10.11 8.63
CA PHE A 120 5.85 10.89 8.75
C PHE A 120 5.67 12.31 8.19
N TYR A 121 5.05 12.46 7.02
CA TYR A 121 4.69 13.75 6.45
C TYR A 121 3.86 14.59 7.44
N TYR A 122 2.79 14.04 8.01
CA TYR A 122 1.94 14.79 8.94
C TYR A 122 2.66 15.13 10.24
N LEU A 123 3.58 14.29 10.71
CA LEU A 123 4.41 14.62 11.86
C LEU A 123 5.30 15.83 11.55
N LEU A 124 6.00 15.84 10.42
CA LEU A 124 6.83 16.98 10.01
C LEU A 124 5.99 18.24 9.80
N PHE A 125 4.86 18.11 9.10
CA PHE A 125 3.92 19.20 8.89
C PHE A 125 3.44 19.80 10.22
N ALA A 126 3.07 18.96 11.18
CA ALA A 126 2.63 19.41 12.50
C ALA A 126 3.78 20.00 13.33
N LEU A 127 5.02 19.53 13.16
CA LEU A 127 6.18 20.11 13.84
C LEU A 127 6.50 21.51 13.30
N GLU A 128 6.25 21.74 12.02
CA GLU A 128 6.48 23.01 11.33
C GLU A 128 5.36 24.03 11.60
N HIS A 129 4.10 23.59 11.56
CA HIS A 129 2.93 24.50 11.63
C HIS A 129 2.20 24.47 12.98
N GLY A 130 2.44 23.47 13.81
CA GLY A 130 1.75 23.26 15.07
C GLY A 130 2.49 23.80 16.29
N PRO A 131 1.81 23.90 17.45
CA PRO A 131 2.44 24.29 18.70
C PRO A 131 3.49 23.25 19.12
N SER A 132 4.77 23.64 19.08
CA SER A 132 5.90 22.72 19.28
C SER A 132 5.82 21.90 20.57
N ALA A 133 5.34 22.50 21.66
CA ALA A 133 5.20 21.83 22.95
C ALA A 133 4.21 20.65 22.93
N ALA A 134 3.17 20.70 22.09
CA ALA A 134 2.19 19.62 21.95
C ALA A 134 2.64 18.55 20.94
N VAL A 135 3.38 18.95 19.89
CA VAL A 135 3.74 18.05 18.78
C VAL A 135 5.04 17.30 19.03
N ARG A 136 6.06 17.94 19.63
CA ARG A 136 7.37 17.29 19.90
C ARG A 136 7.24 15.96 20.66
N PRO A 137 6.39 15.83 21.70
CA PRO A 137 6.22 14.55 22.40
C PRO A 137 5.62 13.43 21.53
N LEU A 138 4.95 13.77 20.42
CA LEU A 138 4.35 12.81 19.50
C LEU A 138 5.38 12.18 18.54
N ALA A 139 6.55 12.79 18.36
CA ALA A 139 7.55 12.30 17.40
C ALA A 139 8.00 10.87 17.71
N ALA A 140 8.41 10.60 18.94
CA ALA A 140 8.85 9.27 19.37
C ALA A 140 7.77 8.18 19.20
N PRO A 141 6.54 8.32 19.73
CA PRO A 141 5.52 7.29 19.57
C PRO A 141 5.06 7.14 18.10
N VAL A 142 4.98 8.22 17.31
CA VAL A 142 4.63 8.12 15.89
C VAL A 142 5.69 7.35 15.12
N LEU A 143 6.97 7.69 15.32
CA LEU A 143 8.08 7.01 14.65
C LEU A 143 8.19 5.55 15.11
N ALA A 144 7.98 5.26 16.39
CA ALA A 144 7.93 3.89 16.90
C ALA A 144 6.81 3.06 16.24
N VAL A 145 5.60 3.62 16.10
CA VAL A 145 4.48 2.96 15.41
C VAL A 145 4.77 2.76 13.92
N VAL A 146 5.34 3.76 13.25
CA VAL A 146 5.73 3.65 11.83
C VAL A 146 6.78 2.55 11.65
N SER A 147 7.86 2.54 12.43
CA SER A 147 8.90 1.51 12.36
C SER A 147 8.34 0.12 12.67
N ALA A 148 7.52 -0.01 13.72
CA ALA A 148 6.88 -1.28 14.07
C ALA A 148 5.97 -1.78 12.93
N SER A 149 5.23 -0.88 12.27
CA SER A 149 4.41 -1.20 11.10
C SER A 149 5.27 -1.73 9.97
N VAL A 150 6.32 -1.01 9.57
CA VAL A 150 7.19 -1.39 8.45
C VAL A 150 7.81 -2.77 8.71
N ILE A 151 8.33 -3.01 9.92
CA ILE A 151 8.93 -4.29 10.29
C ILE A 151 7.89 -5.41 10.28
N ALA A 152 6.75 -5.23 10.96
CA ALA A 152 5.72 -6.26 11.07
C ALA A 152 5.16 -6.66 9.71
N HIS A 153 4.90 -5.69 8.83
CA HIS A 153 4.36 -5.94 7.50
C HIS A 153 5.42 -6.44 6.53
N GLY A 154 6.64 -5.90 6.59
CA GLY A 154 7.76 -6.36 5.76
C GLY A 154 8.09 -7.83 5.99
N ILE A 155 8.10 -8.28 7.24
CA ILE A 155 8.33 -9.69 7.59
C ILE A 155 7.12 -10.56 7.20
N SER A 156 5.89 -10.07 7.38
CA SER A 156 4.67 -10.87 7.16
C SER A 156 4.17 -10.91 5.72
N ALA A 157 4.60 -9.98 4.84
CA ALA A 157 4.13 -9.87 3.46
C ALA A 157 4.29 -11.16 2.64
N THR A 158 5.53 -11.60 2.47
CA THR A 158 5.86 -12.80 1.70
C THR A 158 5.20 -14.08 2.25
N PRO A 159 5.31 -14.41 3.56
CA PRO A 159 4.75 -15.66 4.08
C PRO A 159 3.22 -15.69 3.99
N LEU A 160 2.55 -14.56 4.28
CA LEU A 160 1.10 -14.51 4.31
C LEU A 160 0.49 -14.57 2.89
N MET A 161 1.14 -13.94 1.90
CA MET A 161 0.72 -14.10 0.50
C MET A 161 0.97 -15.52 -0.02
N ASN A 162 2.06 -16.17 0.37
CA ASN A 162 2.31 -17.56 0.03
C ASN A 162 1.25 -18.49 0.65
N TRP A 163 0.86 -18.26 1.91
CA TRP A 163 -0.23 -18.98 2.55
C TRP A 163 -1.56 -18.79 1.82
N TYR A 164 -1.91 -17.55 1.49
CA TYR A 164 -3.14 -17.25 0.77
C TYR A 164 -3.19 -17.87 -0.63
N ARG A 165 -2.07 -17.87 -1.37
CA ARG A 165 -1.97 -18.54 -2.67
C ARG A 165 -2.23 -20.05 -2.57
N ARG A 166 -1.79 -20.71 -1.49
CA ARG A 166 -2.07 -22.15 -1.26
C ARG A 166 -3.56 -22.44 -0.97
N LEU A 167 -4.28 -21.47 -0.42
CA LEU A 167 -5.71 -21.60 -0.13
C LEU A 167 -6.60 -21.38 -1.34
N GLN A 168 -6.07 -20.75 -2.40
CA GLN A 168 -6.80 -20.62 -3.65
C GLN A 168 -6.66 -21.91 -4.47
N PRO A 169 -7.75 -22.62 -4.78
CA PRO A 169 -7.70 -23.68 -5.79
C PRO A 169 -7.23 -23.05 -7.09
N ARG A 170 -6.19 -23.64 -7.71
CA ARG A 170 -5.79 -23.30 -9.10
C ARG A 170 -7.02 -23.52 -9.98
N ARG A 171 -7.68 -22.43 -10.38
CA ARG A 171 -8.70 -22.44 -11.44
C ARG A 171 -8.03 -22.12 -12.75
#